data_AF-A0A941MG37-F1
#
_entry.id   AF-A0A941MG37-F1
#
_cell.length_a   1.000
_cell.length_b   1.000
_cell.length_c   1.000
_cell.angle_alpha   90.00
_cell.angle_beta   90.00
_cell.angle_gamma   90.00
#
_symmetry.space_group_name_H-M   'P 1'
#
loop_
_entity.id
_entity.type
_entity.pdbx_description
1 polymer ?
#
loop_
_entity_poly.entity_id
_entity_poly.type
_entity_poly.pdbx_seq_one_letter_code
_entity_poly.pdbx_strand_id
1 'polypeptide(L)' 'MTYASEFIRSDEDHQAALKEIDRLWHATPGTPDAGHLEALAILVEDYEKKRWPIDKPTSQEARRFRREQMGLPLEEQD' A
#
# COMPACT_ATOMS: atom_id res chain seq x y z
N MET A 1 16.82 -3.68 -23.87
CA MET A 1 16.40 -4.72 -22.90
C MET A 1 16.11 -4.00 -21.60
N THR A 2 14.85 -3.64 -21.39
CA THR A 2 14.47 -2.83 -20.22
C THR A 2 13.84 -3.78 -19.21
N TYR A 3 14.57 -4.06 -18.13
CA TYR A 3 14.19 -4.92 -17.02
C TYR A 3 13.15 -4.26 -16.07
N ALA A 4 12.36 -3.32 -16.58
CA ALA A 4 11.51 -2.43 -15.77
C ALA A 4 10.38 -3.17 -15.01
N SER A 5 10.11 -4.44 -15.31
CA SER A 5 9.03 -5.21 -14.70
C SER A 5 9.46 -6.16 -13.58
N GLU A 6 10.76 -6.33 -13.31
CA GLU A 6 11.20 -7.32 -12.30
C GLU A 6 11.38 -6.74 -10.89
N PHE A 7 11.64 -5.44 -10.75
CA PHE A 7 11.89 -4.84 -9.44
C PHE A 7 11.39 -3.40 -9.37
N ILE A 8 10.63 -3.09 -8.32
CA ILE A 8 10.20 -1.72 -7.99
C ILE A 8 11.18 -1.15 -6.97
N ARG A 9 12.05 -0.22 -7.39
CA ARG A 9 13.11 0.36 -6.54
C ARG A 9 13.01 1.87 -6.39
N SER A 10 12.23 2.52 -7.24
CA SER A 10 12.01 3.95 -7.25
C SER A 10 10.52 4.28 -7.34
N ASP A 11 10.19 5.52 -7.01
CA ASP A 11 8.83 6.05 -7.16
C ASP A 11 8.39 6.04 -8.64
N GLU A 12 9.33 6.15 -9.59
CA GLU A 12 9.06 6.02 -11.04
C GLU A 12 8.70 4.57 -11.43
N ASP A 13 9.43 3.58 -10.92
CA ASP A 13 9.11 2.17 -11.15
C ASP A 13 7.74 1.82 -10.55
N HIS A 14 7.44 2.36 -9.37
CA HIS A 14 6.15 2.16 -8.69
C HIS A 14 5.01 2.73 -9.53
N GLN A 15 5.17 3.96 -10.03
CA GLN A 15 4.16 4.58 -10.91
C GLN A 15 4.00 3.81 -12.23
N ALA A 16 5.08 3.27 -12.80
CA ALA A 16 5.01 2.44 -13.99
C ALA A 16 4.28 1.12 -13.72
N ALA A 17 4.56 0.46 -12.60
CA ALA A 17 3.88 -0.76 -12.18
C ALA A 17 2.38 -0.53 -11.95
N LEU A 18 1.99 0.58 -11.32
CA LEU A 18 0.58 0.94 -11.14
C LEU A 18 -0.16 1.14 -12.47
N LYS A 19 0.48 1.77 -13.47
CA LYS A 19 -0.10 1.92 -14.82
C LYS A 19 -0.28 0.57 -15.52
N GLU A 20 0.67 -0.34 -15.34
CA GLU A 20 0.57 -1.67 -15.94
C GLU A 20 -0.51 -2.52 -15.25
N ILE A 21 -0.63 -2.42 -13.91
CA ILE A 21 -1.73 -3.02 -13.15
C ILE A 21 -3.09 -2.54 -13.67
N ASP A 22 -3.26 -1.24 -13.90
CA ASP A 22 -4.50 -0.68 -14.47
C ASP A 22 -4.80 -1.27 -15.86
N ARG A 23 -3.77 -1.42 -16.69
CA ARG A 23 -3.89 -2.04 -18.02
C ARG A 23 -4.29 -3.52 -17.97
N LEU A 24 -3.79 -4.24 -16.97
CA LEU A 24 -4.01 -5.67 -16.76
C LEU A 24 -5.22 -5.98 -15.86
N TRP A 25 -5.90 -4.96 -15.35
CA TRP A 25 -6.97 -5.10 -14.34
C TRP A 25 -8.08 -6.08 -14.73
N HIS A 26 -8.38 -6.16 -16.03
CA HIS A 26 -9.39 -7.05 -16.60
C HIS A 26 -8.83 -8.34 -17.21
N ALA A 27 -7.59 -8.71 -16.87
CA ALA A 27 -6.97 -9.95 -17.34
C ALA A 27 -7.81 -11.17 -16.95
N THR A 28 -8.05 -12.05 -17.92
CA THR A 28 -8.80 -13.28 -17.69
C THR A 28 -8.00 -14.21 -16.76
N PRO A 29 -8.60 -14.80 -15.73
CA PRO A 29 -7.93 -15.75 -14.84
C PRO A 29 -7.27 -16.91 -15.60
N GLY A 30 -6.09 -17.34 -15.14
CA GLY A 30 -5.32 -18.42 -15.76
C GLY A 30 -4.53 -18.03 -17.01
N THR A 31 -4.54 -16.75 -17.40
CA THR A 31 -3.70 -16.22 -18.48
C THR A 31 -2.35 -15.72 -17.96
N PRO A 32 -1.32 -15.61 -18.83
CA PRO A 32 -0.06 -14.97 -18.46
C PRO A 32 -0.23 -13.55 -17.91
N ASP A 33 -1.19 -12.80 -18.46
CA ASP A 33 -1.52 -11.44 -18.03
C ASP A 33 -2.02 -11.40 -16.57
N ALA A 34 -2.85 -12.38 -16.18
CA ALA A 34 -3.30 -12.51 -14.80
C ALA A 34 -2.15 -12.88 -13.85
N GLY A 35 -1.22 -13.75 -14.28
CA GLY A 35 -0.01 -14.05 -13.51
C GLY A 35 0.93 -12.84 -13.39
N HIS A 36 1.01 -12.01 -14.43
CA HIS A 36 1.79 -10.78 -14.40
C HIS A 36 1.15 -9.74 -13.46
N LEU A 37 -0.17 -9.59 -13.49
CA LEU A 37 -0.92 -8.74 -12.56
C LEU A 37 -0.66 -9.15 -11.10
N GLU A 38 -0.72 -10.45 -10.80
CA GLU A 38 -0.43 -10.97 -9.46
C GLU A 38 1.00 -10.65 -9.00
N ALA A 39 1.99 -10.85 -9.89
CA ALA A 39 3.38 -10.52 -9.58
C ALA A 39 3.58 -9.02 -9.32
N LEU A 40 3.00 -8.14 -10.16
CA LEU A 40 3.09 -6.70 -9.97
C LEU A 40 2.43 -6.25 -8.66
N ALA A 41 1.29 -6.82 -8.29
CA ALA A 41 0.61 -6.49 -7.04
C ALA A 41 1.48 -6.79 -5.81
N ILE A 42 2.14 -7.96 -5.79
CA ILE A 42 3.06 -8.34 -4.70
C ILE A 42 4.26 -7.40 -4.62
N LEU A 43 4.84 -7.04 -5.77
CA LEU A 43 5.99 -6.12 -5.82
C LEU A 43 5.62 -4.71 -5.36
N VAL A 44 4.45 -4.21 -5.76
CA VAL A 44 3.94 -2.91 -5.32
C VAL A 44 3.74 -2.90 -3.81
N GLU A 45 3.10 -3.94 -3.26
CA GLU A 45 2.87 -4.07 -1.82
C GLU A 45 4.20 -4.06 -1.02
N ASP A 46 5.19 -4.84 -1.46
CA ASP A 46 6.51 -4.91 -0.81
C ASP A 46 7.25 -3.57 -0.85
N TYR A 47 7.19 -2.86 -1.99
CA TYR A 47 7.76 -1.53 -2.12
C TYR A 47 7.04 -0.52 -1.21
N GLU A 48 5.71 -0.48 -1.23
CA GLU A 48 4.90 0.44 -0.42
C GLU A 48 5.14 0.24 1.08
N LYS A 49 5.21 -1.01 1.55
CA LYS A 49 5.52 -1.34 2.95
C LYS A 49 6.86 -0.77 3.40
N LYS A 50 7.85 -0.73 2.51
CA LYS A 50 9.19 -0.19 2.79
C LYS A 50 9.23 1.34 2.69
N ARG A 51 8.54 1.90 1.69
CA ARG A 51 8.55 3.33 1.36
C ARG A 51 7.63 4.15 2.27
N TRP A 52 6.45 3.62 2.55
CA TRP A 52 5.39 4.23 3.35
C TRP A 52 4.90 3.23 4.41
N PRO A 53 5.74 2.94 5.41
CA PRO A 53 5.31 2.07 6.51
C PRO A 53 4.06 2.67 7.16
N ILE A 54 3.02 1.87 7.34
CA ILE A 54 1.87 2.27 8.13
C ILE A 54 2.35 2.36 9.57
N ASP A 55 2.55 3.58 10.06
CA ASP A 55 2.87 3.80 11.46
C ASP A 55 1.75 3.23 12.33
N LYS A 56 2.15 2.50 13.37
CA LYS A 56 1.18 2.16 14.42
C LYS A 56 0.65 3.48 14.98
N PRO A 57 -0.66 3.60 15.26
CA PRO A 57 -1.18 4.81 15.88
C PRO A 57 -0.31 5.13 17.09
N THR A 58 0.17 6.36 17.15
CA THR A 58 1.04 6.80 18.24
C THR A 58 0.33 6.57 19.57
N SER A 59 1.07 6.42 20.68
CA SER A 59 0.44 6.15 21.99
C SER A 59 -0.62 7.20 22.38
N GLN A 60 -0.56 8.41 21.80
CA GLN A 60 -1.58 9.44 21.98
C GLN A 60 -2.84 9.18 21.13
N GLU A 61 -2.68 8.80 19.87
CA GLU A 61 -3.80 8.43 18.98
C GLU A 61 -4.51 7.16 19.47
N ALA A 62 -3.76 6.16 19.96
CA ALA A 62 -4.34 4.96 20.57
C ALA A 62 -5.14 5.28 21.85
N ARG A 63 -4.69 6.25 22.65
CA ARG A 63 -5.44 6.75 23.82
C ARG A 63 -6.69 7.53 23.39
N ARG A 64 -6.62 8.35 22.35
CA ARG A 64 -7.77 9.07 21.79
C ARG A 64 -8.82 8.11 21.28
N PHE A 65 -8.43 7.13 20.46
CA PHE A 65 -9.32 6.08 19.94
C PHE A 65 -10.01 5.30 21.07
N ARG A 66 -9.26 4.92 22.11
CA ARG A 66 -9.85 4.23 23.29
C ARG A 66 -10.84 5.13 24.05
N ARG A 67 -10.56 6.43 24.18
CA ARG A 67 -11.49 7.38 24.82
C ARG A 67 -12.77 7.60 24.00
N GLU A 68 -12.65 7.71 22.68
CA GLU A 68 -13.80 7.81 21.76
C GLU A 68 -14.68 6.58 21.82
N GLN A 69 -14.10 5.37 21.87
CA GLN A 69 -14.87 4.13 22.05
C GLN A 69 -15.57 4.04 23.41
N MET A 70 -15.05 4.72 24.45
CA MET A 70 -15.67 4.76 25.79
C MET A 70 -16.53 6.02 26.02
N GLY A 71 -16.70 6.90 25.03
CA GLY A 71 -17.53 8.10 25.14
C GLY A 71 -17.01 9.16 26.12
N LEU A 72 -15.70 9.18 26.39
CA LEU A 72 -15.10 10.11 27.37
C LEU A 72 -14.66 11.43 26.69
N PRO A 73 -15.08 12.61 27.19
CA PRO A 73 -14.63 13.90 26.66
C PRO A 73 -13.14 14.14 26.95
N LEU A 74 -12.49 14.94 26.09
CA LEU A 74 -11.11 15.39 26.30
C LEU A 74 -11.10 16.37 27.47
N GLU A 75 -10.42 16.06 28.58
CA GLU A 75 -10.06 17.10 29.54
C GLU A 75 -9.09 18.06 28.85
N GLU A 76 -9.55 19.30 28.63
CA GLU A 76 -8.71 20.45 28.37
C GLU A 76 -7.87 20.66 29.64
N GLN A 77 -6.55 20.49 29.53
CA GLN A 77 -5.64 20.88 30.59
C GLN A 77 -5.30 22.36 30.41
N ASP A 78 -5.65 23.18 31.39
CA ASP A 78 -5.20 24.56 31.61
C ASP A 78 -3.67 24.62 31.80
#